data_AF-A0A7S4PAA1-F1
#
_entry.id   AF-A0A7S4PAA1-F1
#
_cell.length_a   1.000
_cell.length_b   1.000
_cell.length_c   1.000
_cell.angle_alpha   90.00
_cell.angle_beta   90.00
_cell.angle_gamma   90.00
#
_symmetry.space_group_name_H-M   'P 1'
#
loop_
_entity.id
_entity.type
_entity.pdbx_description
1 polymer ?
#
loop_
_entity_poly.entity_id
_entity_poly.type
_entity_poly.pdbx_seq_one_letter_code
_entity_poly.pdbx_strand_id
1 'polypeptide(L)'
;KEKEKEHHHLSSAFRSASLLYPGLRLIRQPPLECLLSFLCSQNNNVKRITKMIDALCSSYGDQLTLDPPLYSFPTLPQLSAATEDELRTLGFGYRAKYICQATKTLEEKGAEDWLFQLRQTPNPDEVVVNLTMLPGVGMKVASCVALFSLDKVGVVPVDTHVWDIVRRFSPQLSEKKTITPAVHQQVGEFFREEFGEEAGWAHCILFAGELPALKKEMEGGSSKKPQKKKPKTPKSETKSQKAASSTKKKTQPTKEKQDKKRKRET
;
A
#
# COMPACT_ATOMS: atom_id res chain seq x y z
N LYS A 1 -8.16 39.59 9.79
CA LYS A 1 -8.45 39.62 11.25
C LYS A 1 -9.30 38.46 11.74
N GLU A 2 -10.37 38.02 11.07
CA GLU A 2 -11.07 36.77 11.46
C GLU A 2 -10.46 35.51 10.82
N LYS A 3 -10.17 35.52 9.51
CA LYS A 3 -9.52 34.38 8.80
C LYS A 3 -8.20 33.90 9.43
N GLU A 4 -7.45 34.74 10.15
CA GLU A 4 -6.14 34.39 10.73
C GLU A 4 -6.18 33.34 11.86
N LYS A 5 -7.37 32.90 12.32
CA LYS A 5 -7.48 32.00 13.49
C LYS A 5 -7.73 30.53 13.21
N GLU A 6 -8.40 30.16 12.10
CA GLU A 6 -8.77 28.74 11.86
C GLU A 6 -7.58 27.91 11.34
N HIS A 7 -6.80 28.46 10.41
CA HIS A 7 -5.59 27.86 9.80
C HIS A 7 -4.60 27.26 10.82
N HIS A 8 -4.42 27.96 11.95
CA HIS A 8 -3.36 27.68 12.92
C HIS A 8 -3.36 26.27 13.53
N HIS A 9 -4.48 25.54 13.45
CA HIS A 9 -4.61 24.18 13.98
C HIS A 9 -4.10 23.09 13.02
N LEU A 10 -4.29 23.22 11.71
CA LEU A 10 -3.82 22.22 10.74
C LEU A 10 -2.29 22.24 10.61
N SER A 11 -1.69 23.44 10.54
CA SER A 11 -0.23 23.62 10.64
C SER A 11 0.36 23.05 11.94
N SER A 12 -0.35 23.17 13.07
CA SER A 12 0.11 22.62 14.36
C SER A 12 0.11 21.08 14.37
N ALA A 13 -0.93 20.46 13.80
CA ALA A 13 -0.99 19.01 13.62
C ALA A 13 0.11 18.52 12.64
N PHE A 14 0.31 19.23 11.53
CA PHE A 14 1.36 18.92 10.56
C PHE A 14 2.76 19.01 11.18
N ARG A 15 3.05 20.09 11.93
CA ARG A 15 4.33 20.25 12.67
C ARG A 15 4.55 19.16 13.70
N SER A 16 3.49 18.69 14.34
CA SER A 16 3.57 17.58 15.31
C SER A 16 3.88 16.26 14.61
N ALA A 17 3.23 15.98 13.47
CA ALA A 17 3.47 14.78 12.68
C ALA A 17 4.85 14.76 11.98
N SER A 18 5.34 15.89 11.48
CA SER A 18 6.64 15.97 10.81
C SER A 18 7.83 15.73 11.75
N LEU A 19 7.68 16.07 13.04
CA LEU A 19 8.65 15.75 14.08
C LEU A 19 8.65 14.26 14.49
N LEU A 20 7.54 13.55 14.29
CA LEU A 20 7.43 12.11 14.54
C LEU A 20 7.96 11.27 13.36
N TYR A 21 7.88 11.78 12.13
CA TYR A 21 8.30 11.07 10.91
C TYR A 21 9.36 11.82 10.10
N PRO A 22 10.53 12.14 10.70
CA PRO A 22 11.62 12.81 9.99
C PRO A 22 12.12 11.95 8.83
N GLY A 23 12.16 12.52 7.63
CA GLY A 23 12.62 11.83 6.42
C GLY A 23 11.55 11.02 5.69
N LEU A 24 10.27 11.07 6.10
CA LEU A 24 9.16 10.62 5.26
C LEU A 24 9.15 11.39 3.93
N ARG A 25 8.99 10.68 2.81
CA ARG A 25 9.06 11.22 1.45
C ARG A 25 7.91 10.71 0.60
N LEU A 26 7.46 11.54 -0.33
CA LEU A 26 6.59 11.10 -1.42
C LEU A 26 7.40 10.24 -2.40
N ILE A 27 6.86 9.07 -2.77
CA ILE A 27 7.45 8.22 -3.82
C ILE A 27 6.81 8.55 -5.18
N ARG A 28 7.63 8.47 -6.24
CA ARG A 28 7.22 8.70 -7.64
C ARG A 28 7.22 7.37 -8.39
N GLN A 29 6.08 6.69 -8.40
CA GLN A 29 5.91 5.34 -8.95
C GLN A 29 5.73 5.35 -10.48
N PRO A 30 5.98 4.22 -11.17
CA PRO A 30 5.53 4.01 -12.55
C PRO A 30 4.00 4.16 -12.67
N PRO A 31 3.44 4.78 -13.73
CA PRO A 31 2.01 5.07 -13.79
C PRO A 31 1.10 3.84 -13.80
N LEU A 32 1.44 2.79 -14.55
CA LEU A 32 0.65 1.55 -14.62
C LEU A 32 0.60 0.82 -13.28
N GLU A 33 1.77 0.60 -12.67
CA GLU A 33 1.92 0.00 -11.33
C GLU A 33 1.12 0.78 -10.27
N CYS A 34 1.25 2.11 -10.27
CA CYS A 34 0.54 2.98 -9.34
C CYS A 34 -0.98 2.89 -9.52
N LEU A 35 -1.47 2.92 -10.77
CA LEU A 35 -2.88 2.83 -11.12
C LEU A 35 -3.52 1.51 -10.66
N LEU A 36 -2.90 0.39 -11.01
CA LEU A 36 -3.44 -0.94 -10.71
C LEU A 36 -3.32 -1.26 -9.21
N SER A 37 -2.25 -0.79 -8.55
CA SER A 37 -2.11 -0.89 -7.09
C SER A 37 -3.19 -0.10 -6.34
N PHE A 38 -3.55 1.11 -6.79
CA PHE A 38 -4.64 1.86 -6.16
C PHE A 38 -6.04 1.33 -6.52
N LEU A 39 -6.25 0.68 -7.67
CA LEU A 39 -7.44 -0.13 -7.93
C LEU A 39 -7.54 -1.33 -6.95
N CYS A 40 -6.42 -2.01 -6.68
CA CYS A 40 -6.34 -3.03 -5.63
C CYS A 40 -6.67 -2.47 -4.24
N SER A 41 -6.38 -1.19 -3.98
CA SER A 41 -6.53 -0.58 -2.65
C SER A 41 -7.97 -0.42 -2.15
N GLN A 42 -8.95 -0.18 -3.03
CA GLN A 42 -10.23 0.50 -2.72
C GLN A 42 -10.91 0.20 -1.36
N ASN A 43 -11.87 -0.71 -1.29
CA ASN A 43 -12.39 -1.24 -0.02
C ASN A 43 -11.52 -2.44 0.39
N ASN A 44 -10.36 -2.17 1.01
CA ASN A 44 -9.34 -3.18 1.33
C ASN A 44 -8.46 -2.77 2.52
N ASN A 45 -7.47 -3.60 2.86
CA ASN A 45 -6.42 -3.26 3.82
C ASN A 45 -5.02 -3.65 3.29
N VAL A 46 -3.98 -2.96 3.75
CA VAL A 46 -2.59 -3.09 3.25
C VAL A 46 -2.15 -4.55 3.14
N LYS A 47 -2.36 -5.38 4.18
CA LYS A 47 -1.93 -6.79 4.19
C LYS A 47 -2.57 -7.66 3.10
N ARG A 48 -3.76 -7.30 2.61
CA ARG A 48 -4.39 -7.95 1.46
C ARG A 48 -4.01 -7.30 0.13
N ILE A 49 -3.81 -5.97 0.12
CA ILE A 49 -3.35 -5.24 -1.07
C ILE A 49 -1.98 -5.77 -1.52
N THR A 50 -1.01 -5.87 -0.60
CA THR A 50 0.33 -6.42 -0.88
C THR A 50 0.21 -7.81 -1.49
N LYS A 51 -0.52 -8.74 -0.84
CA LYS A 51 -0.72 -10.11 -1.37
C LYS A 51 -1.38 -10.16 -2.76
N MET A 52 -2.25 -9.22 -3.09
CA MET A 52 -2.85 -9.14 -4.44
C MET A 52 -1.83 -8.67 -5.47
N ILE A 53 -0.98 -7.70 -5.12
CA ILE A 53 0.10 -7.21 -6.00
C ILE A 53 1.18 -8.29 -6.15
N ASP A 54 1.62 -8.92 -5.06
CA ASP A 54 2.56 -10.06 -5.08
C ASP A 54 2.09 -11.15 -6.04
N ALA A 55 0.80 -11.51 -5.96
CA ALA A 55 0.17 -12.51 -6.83
C ALA A 55 -0.02 -12.06 -8.28
N LEU A 56 -0.14 -10.75 -8.54
CA LEU A 56 -0.16 -10.19 -9.90
C LEU A 56 1.21 -10.35 -10.55
N CYS A 57 2.25 -9.90 -9.85
CA CYS A 57 3.64 -9.99 -10.30
C CYS A 57 4.07 -11.44 -10.50
N SER A 58 3.77 -12.35 -9.55
CA SER A 58 4.14 -13.76 -9.69
C SER A 58 3.39 -14.56 -10.75
N SER A 59 2.29 -14.01 -11.30
CA SER A 59 1.44 -14.69 -12.30
C SER A 59 1.61 -14.15 -13.71
N TYR A 60 1.91 -12.85 -13.86
CA TYR A 60 1.99 -12.17 -15.15
C TYR A 60 3.30 -11.39 -15.37
N GLY A 61 4.15 -11.26 -14.35
CA GLY A 61 5.42 -10.53 -14.42
C GLY A 61 6.61 -11.45 -14.70
N ASP A 62 7.70 -10.86 -15.17
CA ASP A 62 8.95 -11.56 -15.47
C ASP A 62 9.71 -11.88 -14.20
N GLN A 63 10.21 -13.12 -14.07
CA GLN A 63 11.02 -13.52 -12.93
C GLN A 63 12.39 -12.82 -12.95
N LEU A 64 12.69 -12.10 -11.87
CA LEU A 64 13.96 -11.41 -11.66
C LEU A 64 15.01 -12.38 -11.11
N THR A 65 16.28 -12.18 -11.50
CA THR A 65 17.42 -13.04 -11.12
C THR A 65 17.91 -12.72 -9.70
N LEU A 66 17.09 -13.05 -8.70
CA LEU A 66 17.34 -12.86 -7.27
C LEU A 66 17.08 -14.16 -6.49
N ASP A 67 17.61 -14.26 -5.27
CA ASP A 67 17.35 -15.34 -4.32
C ASP A 67 16.90 -14.75 -2.96
N PRO A 68 15.66 -14.98 -2.50
CA PRO A 68 14.58 -15.67 -3.22
C PRO A 68 14.14 -14.90 -4.49
N PRO A 69 13.52 -15.58 -5.46
CA PRO A 69 13.06 -14.95 -6.70
C PRO A 69 11.98 -13.90 -6.42
N LEU A 70 12.13 -12.74 -7.04
CA LEU A 70 11.12 -11.71 -7.15
C LEU A 70 10.62 -11.65 -8.60
N TYR A 71 9.54 -10.92 -8.85
CA TYR A 71 8.94 -10.75 -10.17
C TYR A 71 8.77 -9.26 -10.47
N SER A 72 8.87 -8.86 -11.74
CA SER A 72 8.56 -7.50 -12.17
C SER A 72 7.08 -7.18 -11.96
N PHE A 73 6.74 -5.88 -11.89
CA PHE A 73 5.34 -5.49 -12.07
C PHE A 73 4.96 -5.76 -13.55
N PRO A 74 3.82 -6.42 -13.84
CA PRO A 74 3.48 -6.80 -15.21
C PRO A 74 3.24 -5.59 -16.13
N THR A 75 3.79 -5.66 -17.34
CA THR A 75 3.54 -4.70 -18.43
C THR A 75 2.11 -4.80 -18.95
N LEU A 76 1.63 -3.75 -19.63
CA LEU A 76 0.27 -3.74 -20.18
C LEU A 76 -0.02 -4.95 -21.12
N PRO A 77 0.90 -5.36 -22.03
CA PRO A 77 0.68 -6.54 -22.87
C PRO A 77 0.72 -7.89 -22.14
N GLN A 78 1.38 -7.98 -20.98
CA GLN A 78 1.28 -9.17 -20.11
C GLN A 78 -0.09 -9.23 -19.43
N LEU A 79 -0.68 -8.07 -19.11
CA LEU A 79 -1.97 -7.96 -18.45
C LEU A 79 -3.18 -8.11 -19.38
N SER A 80 -3.05 -7.88 -20.69
CA SER A 80 -4.17 -8.13 -21.63
C SER A 80 -4.43 -9.62 -21.90
N ALA A 81 -3.52 -10.50 -21.48
CA ALA A 81 -3.78 -11.94 -21.38
C ALA A 81 -4.58 -12.35 -20.12
N ALA A 82 -4.69 -11.49 -19.09
CA ALA A 82 -5.30 -11.83 -17.80
C ALA A 82 -6.84 -11.82 -17.85
N THR A 83 -7.48 -12.96 -17.59
CA THR A 83 -8.95 -13.04 -17.56
C THR A 83 -9.55 -12.63 -16.21
N GLU A 84 -10.84 -12.25 -16.23
CA GLU A 84 -11.55 -11.89 -15.00
C GLU A 84 -11.62 -13.07 -14.01
N ASP A 85 -11.74 -14.31 -14.49
CA ASP A 85 -11.88 -15.50 -13.65
C ASP A 85 -10.54 -15.95 -13.03
N GLU A 86 -9.41 -15.76 -13.72
CA GLU A 86 -8.08 -15.95 -13.14
C GLU A 86 -7.81 -14.93 -12.04
N LEU A 87 -8.08 -13.64 -12.29
CA LEU A 87 -7.94 -12.59 -11.26
C LEU A 87 -8.92 -12.80 -10.09
N ARG A 88 -10.12 -13.34 -10.33
CA ARG A 88 -11.03 -13.76 -9.25
C ARG A 88 -10.44 -14.90 -8.43
N THR A 89 -9.82 -15.88 -9.07
CA THR A 89 -9.13 -17.01 -8.42
C THR A 89 -7.92 -16.55 -7.61
N LEU A 90 -7.16 -15.57 -8.10
CA LEU A 90 -6.08 -14.87 -7.38
C LEU A 90 -6.60 -13.92 -6.27
N GLY A 91 -7.91 -13.90 -5.99
CA GLY A 91 -8.48 -13.24 -4.81
C GLY A 91 -8.81 -11.75 -4.98
N PHE A 92 -8.82 -11.21 -6.20
CA PHE A 92 -9.15 -9.81 -6.47
C PHE A 92 -10.66 -9.51 -6.28
N GLY A 93 -11.51 -10.52 -6.41
CA GLY A 93 -12.97 -10.40 -6.29
C GLY A 93 -13.54 -9.46 -7.35
N TYR A 94 -14.39 -8.51 -6.95
CA TYR A 94 -15.03 -7.56 -7.87
C TYR A 94 -14.03 -6.70 -8.68
N ARG A 95 -12.79 -6.56 -8.21
CA ARG A 95 -11.76 -5.74 -8.86
C ARG A 95 -11.15 -6.40 -10.10
N ALA A 96 -11.25 -7.71 -10.23
CA ALA A 96 -10.83 -8.43 -11.42
C ALA A 96 -11.42 -7.78 -12.69
N LYS A 97 -12.74 -7.53 -12.64
CA LYS A 97 -13.47 -6.81 -13.69
C LYS A 97 -12.86 -5.44 -13.99
N TYR A 98 -12.61 -4.64 -12.96
CA TYR A 98 -12.07 -3.30 -13.12
C TYR A 98 -10.65 -3.32 -13.68
N ILE A 99 -9.82 -4.30 -13.33
CA ILE A 99 -8.47 -4.45 -13.89
C ILE A 99 -8.55 -4.82 -15.38
N CYS A 100 -9.25 -5.89 -15.76
CA CYS A 100 -9.40 -6.26 -17.18
C CYS A 100 -9.99 -5.13 -18.02
N GLN A 101 -11.01 -4.42 -17.50
CA GLN A 101 -11.63 -3.29 -18.20
C GLN A 101 -10.72 -2.06 -18.26
N ALA A 102 -9.99 -1.72 -17.19
CA ALA A 102 -9.06 -0.59 -17.20
C ALA A 102 -7.82 -0.85 -18.07
N THR A 103 -7.30 -2.08 -18.09
CA THR A 103 -6.23 -2.51 -19.03
C THR A 103 -6.67 -2.27 -20.46
N LYS A 104 -7.83 -2.79 -20.87
CA LYS A 104 -8.36 -2.61 -22.24
C LYS A 104 -8.62 -1.14 -22.59
N THR A 105 -9.26 -0.38 -21.71
CA THR A 105 -9.50 1.06 -21.95
C THR A 105 -8.21 1.87 -21.95
N LEU A 106 -7.14 1.40 -21.32
CA LEU A 106 -5.82 2.01 -21.41
C LEU A 106 -5.13 1.68 -22.74
N GLU A 107 -5.20 0.44 -23.23
CA GLU A 107 -4.75 0.08 -24.60
C GLU A 107 -5.47 0.96 -25.65
N GLU A 108 -6.81 1.06 -25.56
CA GLU A 108 -7.66 1.91 -26.42
C GLU A 108 -7.31 3.41 -26.37
N LYS A 109 -6.64 3.87 -25.31
CA LYS A 109 -6.20 5.27 -25.12
C LYS A 109 -4.78 5.55 -25.58
N GLY A 110 -4.01 4.54 -26.02
CA GLY A 110 -2.59 4.67 -26.35
C GLY A 110 -1.65 4.12 -25.27
N ALA A 111 -2.08 3.09 -24.54
CA ALA A 111 -1.31 2.39 -23.52
C ALA A 111 -0.69 3.34 -22.46
N GLU A 112 0.51 3.02 -21.95
CA GLU A 112 1.16 3.80 -20.89
C GLU A 112 1.56 5.21 -21.33
N ASP A 113 1.75 5.47 -22.63
CA ASP A 113 2.06 6.81 -23.16
C ASP A 113 0.96 7.83 -22.82
N TRP A 114 -0.31 7.41 -22.77
CA TRP A 114 -1.40 8.28 -22.31
C TRP A 114 -1.23 8.71 -20.84
N LEU A 115 -0.76 7.82 -19.97
CA LEU A 115 -0.46 8.16 -18.57
C LEU A 115 0.76 9.09 -18.47
N PHE A 116 1.78 8.88 -19.30
CA PHE A 116 2.93 9.78 -19.37
C PHE A 116 2.58 11.16 -19.97
N GLN A 117 1.59 11.25 -20.85
CA GLN A 117 1.02 12.51 -21.34
C GLN A 117 0.23 13.24 -20.25
N LEU A 118 -0.61 12.55 -19.47
CA LEU A 118 -1.30 13.15 -18.31
C LEU A 118 -0.35 13.73 -17.26
N ARG A 119 0.86 13.18 -17.10
CA ARG A 119 1.91 13.80 -16.27
C ARG A 119 2.31 15.20 -16.77
N GLN A 120 2.23 15.47 -18.07
CA GLN A 120 2.54 16.79 -18.66
C GLN A 120 1.39 17.80 -18.58
N THR A 121 0.14 17.36 -18.45
CA THR A 121 -1.04 18.25 -18.31
C THR A 121 -0.84 19.22 -17.14
N PRO A 122 -0.84 20.56 -17.34
CA PRO A 122 -0.56 21.50 -16.26
C PRO A 122 -1.61 21.51 -15.15
N ASN A 123 -2.90 21.36 -15.51
CA ASN A 123 -4.01 21.40 -14.57
C ASN A 123 -4.15 20.06 -13.79
N PRO A 124 -3.98 20.03 -12.46
CA PRO A 124 -4.12 18.81 -11.68
C PRO A 124 -5.52 18.21 -11.68
N ASP A 125 -6.56 19.06 -11.67
CA ASP A 125 -7.95 18.61 -11.57
C ASP A 125 -8.42 17.98 -12.89
N GLU A 126 -7.89 18.46 -14.03
CA GLU A 126 -8.08 17.84 -15.35
C GLU A 126 -7.48 16.42 -15.41
N VAL A 127 -6.31 16.20 -14.80
CA VAL A 127 -5.67 14.88 -14.70
C VAL A 127 -6.51 13.93 -13.84
N VAL A 128 -7.02 14.41 -12.71
CA VAL A 128 -7.92 13.62 -11.85
C VAL A 128 -9.19 13.23 -12.63
N VAL A 129 -9.83 14.17 -13.34
CA VAL A 129 -11.02 13.89 -14.16
C VAL A 129 -10.72 12.87 -15.26
N ASN A 130 -9.62 13.03 -16.01
CA ASN A 130 -9.22 12.09 -17.06
C ASN A 130 -9.00 10.67 -16.52
N LEU A 131 -8.33 10.52 -15.37
CA LEU A 131 -8.14 9.24 -14.71
C LEU A 131 -9.47 8.58 -14.31
N THR A 132 -10.47 9.35 -13.86
CA THR A 132 -11.79 8.79 -13.51
C THR A 132 -12.63 8.28 -14.69
N MET A 133 -12.19 8.50 -15.93
CA MET A 133 -12.78 7.85 -17.10
C MET A 133 -12.41 6.36 -17.21
N LEU A 134 -11.41 5.89 -16.46
CA LEU A 134 -11.01 4.48 -16.45
C LEU A 134 -11.99 3.63 -15.61
N PRO A 135 -12.40 2.45 -16.09
CA PRO A 135 -13.25 1.52 -15.35
C PRO A 135 -12.80 1.27 -13.90
N GLY A 136 -13.70 1.56 -12.96
CA GLY A 136 -13.46 1.40 -11.52
C GLY A 136 -12.65 2.50 -10.85
N VAL A 137 -12.07 3.47 -11.58
CA VAL A 137 -11.26 4.55 -10.99
C VAL A 137 -12.17 5.66 -10.42
N GLY A 138 -12.46 5.56 -9.13
CA GLY A 138 -13.10 6.65 -8.37
C GLY A 138 -12.14 7.78 -8.01
N MET A 139 -12.69 8.92 -7.61
CA MET A 139 -11.96 10.17 -7.32
C MET A 139 -10.73 9.97 -6.41
N LYS A 140 -10.85 9.21 -5.30
CA LYS A 140 -9.73 8.84 -4.41
C LYS A 140 -8.58 8.15 -5.16
N VAL A 141 -8.89 7.19 -6.04
CA VAL A 141 -7.89 6.43 -6.82
C VAL A 141 -7.20 7.35 -7.82
N ALA A 142 -7.97 8.16 -8.56
CA ALA A 142 -7.42 9.16 -9.48
C ALA A 142 -6.50 10.16 -8.76
N SER A 143 -6.92 10.72 -7.63
CA SER A 143 -6.08 11.60 -6.81
C SER A 143 -4.81 10.93 -6.30
N CYS A 144 -4.88 9.65 -5.89
CA CYS A 144 -3.68 8.89 -5.52
C CYS A 144 -2.69 8.75 -6.70
N VAL A 145 -3.17 8.39 -7.90
CA VAL A 145 -2.30 8.25 -9.08
C VAL A 145 -1.70 9.60 -9.50
N ALA A 146 -2.50 10.67 -9.44
CA ALA A 146 -2.06 12.03 -9.73
C ALA A 146 -0.91 12.47 -8.79
N LEU A 147 -1.05 12.24 -7.48
CA LEU A 147 -0.05 12.58 -6.47
C LEU A 147 1.19 11.67 -6.52
N PHE A 148 1.00 10.35 -6.46
CA PHE A 148 2.10 9.37 -6.29
C PHE A 148 2.79 8.93 -7.60
N SER A 149 2.37 9.44 -8.77
CA SER A 149 2.99 9.11 -10.05
C SER A 149 2.97 10.22 -11.10
N LEU A 150 1.91 11.02 -11.22
CA LEU A 150 1.79 12.02 -12.29
C LEU A 150 2.29 13.42 -11.88
N ASP A 151 3.12 13.49 -10.84
CA ASP A 151 3.81 14.70 -10.35
C ASP A 151 2.88 15.84 -9.90
N LYS A 152 1.61 15.55 -9.58
CA LYS A 152 0.64 16.54 -9.12
C LYS A 152 0.69 16.70 -7.59
N VAL A 153 1.80 17.28 -7.12
CA VAL A 153 2.15 17.43 -5.69
C VAL A 153 1.10 18.18 -4.85
N GLY A 154 0.27 19.03 -5.46
CA GLY A 154 -0.83 19.74 -4.81
C GLY A 154 -2.17 18.99 -4.75
N VAL A 155 -2.23 17.72 -5.18
CA VAL A 155 -3.45 16.90 -5.14
C VAL A 155 -3.56 16.15 -3.82
N VAL A 156 -4.74 16.22 -3.19
CA VAL A 156 -5.03 15.55 -1.89
C VAL A 156 -6.03 14.41 -2.08
N PRO A 157 -5.60 13.14 -1.99
CA PRO A 157 -6.49 11.98 -2.09
C PRO A 157 -7.33 11.81 -0.82
N VAL A 158 -8.62 12.15 -0.89
CA VAL A 158 -9.52 12.00 0.27
C VAL A 158 -9.98 10.54 0.43
N ASP A 159 -9.63 9.92 1.55
CA ASP A 159 -10.24 8.69 2.06
C ASP A 159 -10.82 8.89 3.46
N THR A 160 -11.22 7.82 4.14
CA THR A 160 -11.80 7.90 5.49
C THR A 160 -10.86 8.53 6.53
N HIS A 161 -9.55 8.29 6.46
CA HIS A 161 -8.60 8.86 7.42
C HIS A 161 -8.33 10.34 7.13
N VAL A 162 -8.22 10.71 5.85
CA VAL A 162 -8.11 12.12 5.44
C VAL A 162 -9.39 12.89 5.77
N TRP A 163 -10.55 12.25 5.62
CA TRP A 163 -11.83 12.81 6.06
C TRP A 163 -11.88 13.00 7.58
N ASP A 164 -11.39 12.03 8.37
CA ASP A 164 -11.28 12.17 9.83
C ASP A 164 -10.28 13.24 10.26
N ILE A 165 -9.24 13.55 9.46
CA ILE A 165 -8.39 14.74 9.63
C ILE A 165 -9.22 16.01 9.39
N VAL A 166 -9.80 16.17 8.20
CA VAL A 166 -10.55 17.38 7.81
C VAL A 166 -11.65 17.72 8.80
N ARG A 167 -12.45 16.73 9.23
CA ARG A 167 -13.59 16.96 10.14
C ARG A 167 -13.20 17.46 11.53
N ARG A 168 -11.92 17.39 11.93
CA ARG A 168 -11.40 17.98 13.18
C ARG A 168 -10.93 19.42 13.02
N PHE A 169 -10.66 19.88 11.79
CA PHE A 169 -10.04 21.18 11.52
C PHE A 169 -10.89 22.12 10.64
N SER A 170 -11.92 21.60 9.97
CA SER A 170 -12.91 22.39 9.21
C SER A 170 -14.33 22.07 9.70
N PRO A 171 -14.95 22.94 10.52
CA PRO A 171 -16.34 22.76 10.96
C PRO A 171 -17.32 22.69 9.79
N GLN A 172 -17.11 23.52 8.76
CA GLN A 172 -17.95 23.60 7.56
C GLN A 172 -17.98 22.29 6.75
N LEU A 173 -16.87 21.54 6.75
CA LEU A 173 -16.79 20.22 6.12
C LEU A 173 -17.26 19.10 7.07
N SER A 174 -17.20 19.30 8.38
CA SER A 174 -17.70 18.33 9.38
C SER A 174 -19.20 18.03 9.26
N GLU A 175 -19.99 18.98 8.76
CA GLU A 175 -21.43 18.82 8.53
C GLU A 175 -21.77 17.92 7.34
N LYS A 176 -20.83 17.70 6.41
CA LYS A 176 -21.09 16.92 5.19
C LYS A 176 -21.17 15.42 5.54
N LYS A 177 -22.30 14.79 5.25
CA LYS A 177 -22.55 13.37 5.57
C LYS A 177 -21.94 12.38 4.58
N THR A 178 -21.55 12.84 3.38
CA THR A 178 -21.06 11.99 2.28
C THR A 178 -19.89 12.66 1.56
N ILE A 179 -18.90 11.87 1.15
CA ILE A 179 -17.76 12.34 0.36
C ILE A 179 -18.16 12.32 -1.12
N THR A 180 -18.60 13.48 -1.63
CA THR A 180 -18.97 13.69 -3.04
C THR A 180 -17.80 14.31 -3.81
N PRO A 181 -17.84 14.40 -5.16
CA PRO A 181 -16.80 15.11 -5.92
C PRO A 181 -16.59 16.57 -5.48
N ALA A 182 -17.67 17.28 -5.12
CA ALA A 182 -17.57 18.63 -4.57
C ALA A 182 -16.87 18.67 -3.20
N VAL A 183 -17.06 17.63 -2.36
CA VAL A 183 -16.34 17.50 -1.09
C VAL A 183 -14.87 17.16 -1.32
N HIS A 184 -14.54 16.33 -2.32
CA HIS A 184 -13.14 16.12 -2.74
C HIS A 184 -12.45 17.44 -3.12
N GLN A 185 -13.11 18.27 -3.92
CA GLN A 185 -12.61 19.59 -4.31
C GLN A 185 -12.41 20.50 -3.09
N GLN A 186 -13.42 20.64 -2.23
CA GLN A 186 -13.36 21.50 -1.03
C GLN A 186 -12.28 21.06 -0.03
N VAL A 187 -12.01 19.76 0.08
CA VAL A 187 -10.86 19.25 0.87
C VAL A 187 -9.53 19.62 0.22
N GLY A 188 -9.41 19.48 -1.11
CA GLY A 188 -8.22 19.92 -1.84
C GLY A 188 -7.97 21.42 -1.67
N GLU A 189 -9.01 22.25 -1.75
CA GLU A 189 -8.96 23.69 -1.48
C GLU A 189 -8.51 23.98 -0.03
N PHE A 190 -9.14 23.36 0.98
CA PHE A 190 -8.78 23.51 2.39
C PHE A 190 -7.30 23.19 2.70
N PHE A 191 -6.73 22.15 2.08
CA PHE A 191 -5.29 21.86 2.22
C PHE A 191 -4.41 22.83 1.42
N ARG A 192 -4.86 23.33 0.26
CA ARG A 192 -4.11 24.28 -0.58
C ARG A 192 -4.11 25.71 -0.01
N GLU A 193 -5.16 26.12 0.71
CA GLU A 193 -5.16 27.39 1.46
C GLU A 193 -4.09 27.40 2.58
N GLU A 194 -3.77 26.24 3.17
CA GLU A 194 -2.76 26.11 4.23
C GLU A 194 -1.33 25.88 3.70
N PHE A 195 -1.18 24.98 2.72
CA PHE A 195 0.11 24.42 2.30
C PHE A 195 0.50 24.75 0.85
N GLY A 196 -0.33 25.49 0.12
CA GLY A 196 -0.07 25.87 -1.28
C GLY A 196 0.11 24.65 -2.20
N GLU A 197 1.14 24.70 -3.04
CA GLU A 197 1.45 23.64 -4.01
C GLU A 197 1.88 22.32 -3.34
N GLU A 198 2.37 22.35 -2.09
CA GLU A 198 2.83 21.17 -1.34
C GLU A 198 1.70 20.46 -0.56
N ALA A 199 0.44 20.79 -0.85
CA ALA A 199 -0.74 20.25 -0.17
C ALA A 199 -0.79 18.71 -0.09
N GLY A 200 -0.39 18.00 -1.14
CA GLY A 200 -0.35 16.54 -1.18
C GLY A 200 0.78 15.93 -0.33
N TRP A 201 1.94 16.59 -0.26
CA TRP A 201 3.04 16.22 0.66
C TRP A 201 2.65 16.44 2.12
N ALA A 202 2.04 17.60 2.43
CA ALA A 202 1.53 17.90 3.76
C ALA A 202 0.47 16.90 4.21
N HIS A 203 -0.45 16.55 3.31
CA HIS A 203 -1.40 15.44 3.47
C HIS A 203 -0.69 14.12 3.82
N CYS A 204 0.39 13.73 3.13
CA CYS A 204 1.07 12.46 3.41
C CYS A 204 1.67 12.39 4.82
N ILE A 205 2.23 13.50 5.32
CA ILE A 205 2.75 13.60 6.68
C ILE A 205 1.61 13.54 7.72
N LEU A 206 0.51 14.27 7.48
CA LEU A 206 -0.68 14.21 8.33
C LEU A 206 -1.35 12.82 8.34
N PHE A 207 -1.38 12.12 7.20
CA PHE A 207 -1.90 10.76 7.07
C PHE A 207 -1.04 9.72 7.82
N ALA A 208 0.29 9.81 7.72
CA ALA A 208 1.20 9.04 8.57
C ALA A 208 0.98 9.36 10.07
N GLY A 209 0.65 10.63 10.36
CA GLY A 209 0.14 11.10 11.65
C GLY A 209 -1.07 10.34 12.20
N GLU A 210 -1.84 9.63 11.37
CA GLU A 210 -3.01 8.88 11.82
C GLU A 210 -2.85 7.36 11.90
N LEU A 211 -1.97 6.76 11.09
CA LEU A 211 -1.84 5.29 10.98
C LEU A 211 -1.48 4.63 12.34
N PRO A 212 -2.35 3.76 12.90
CA PRO A 212 -2.11 3.14 14.21
C PRO A 212 -0.90 2.19 14.29
N ALA A 213 -0.36 1.76 13.14
CA ALA A 213 0.88 0.98 13.08
C ALA A 213 2.11 1.86 13.38
N LEU A 214 2.24 3.00 12.67
CA LEU A 214 3.36 3.92 12.81
C LEU A 214 3.40 4.56 14.21
N LYS A 215 2.22 4.91 14.77
CA LYS A 215 2.08 5.35 16.16
C LYS A 215 2.71 4.34 17.15
N LYS A 216 2.42 3.05 16.99
CA LYS A 216 2.91 1.97 17.88
C LYS A 216 4.39 1.66 17.72
N GLU A 217 4.93 1.78 16.51
CA GLU A 217 6.38 1.59 16.27
C GLU A 217 7.21 2.65 16.99
N MET A 218 6.68 3.88 17.15
CA MET A 218 7.30 4.93 17.95
C MET A 218 7.13 4.72 19.46
N GLU A 219 5.93 4.35 19.93
CA GLU A 219 5.68 4.02 21.35
C GLU A 219 6.56 2.85 21.82
N GLY A 220 6.77 1.83 20.98
CA GLY A 220 7.64 0.68 21.26
C GLY A 220 9.14 0.99 21.27
N GLY A 221 9.57 2.14 20.74
CA GLY A 221 10.98 2.50 20.64
C GLY A 221 11.65 2.88 21.98
N SER A 222 10.87 3.35 22.96
CA SER A 222 11.40 4.05 24.14
C SER A 222 11.43 3.21 25.43
N SER A 223 12.08 2.03 25.41
CA SER A 223 12.45 1.31 26.65
C SER A 223 13.60 0.30 26.52
N LYS A 224 14.83 0.81 26.39
CA LYS A 224 16.05 0.08 26.80
C LYS A 224 16.79 0.84 27.90
N LYS A 225 16.36 0.67 29.16
CA LYS A 225 17.08 1.18 30.33
C LYS A 225 18.50 0.57 30.37
N PRO A 226 19.56 1.35 30.62
CA PRO A 226 20.92 0.81 30.72
C PRO A 226 21.04 -0.09 31.97
N GLN A 227 21.31 -1.38 31.77
CA GLN A 227 21.55 -2.31 32.87
C GLN A 227 22.88 -1.98 33.57
N LYS A 228 22.80 -1.42 34.78
CA LYS A 228 23.96 -1.23 35.65
C LYS A 228 24.57 -2.59 36.01
N LYS A 229 25.77 -2.88 35.51
CA LYS A 229 26.58 -4.01 35.98
C LYS A 229 26.84 -3.85 37.49
N LYS A 230 26.53 -4.88 38.28
CA LYS A 230 27.05 -5.03 39.66
C LYS A 230 28.22 -6.04 39.67
N PRO A 231 29.15 -5.97 40.65
CA PRO A 231 30.37 -6.78 40.62
C PRO A 231 30.11 -8.27 40.91
N LYS A 232 31.02 -9.13 40.43
CA LYS A 232 31.10 -10.54 40.84
C LYS A 232 31.92 -10.67 42.12
N THR A 233 31.48 -11.51 43.06
CA THR A 233 32.33 -12.10 44.11
C THR A 233 32.52 -13.60 43.83
N PRO A 234 33.75 -14.16 43.98
CA PRO A 234 34.02 -15.56 43.67
C PRO A 234 34.15 -16.46 44.91
N LYS A 235 33.71 -17.72 44.77
CA LYS A 235 34.05 -18.98 45.50
C LYS A 235 32.90 -19.99 45.27
N SER A 236 33.08 -21.30 45.24
CA SER A 236 34.25 -22.15 44.92
C SER A 236 33.74 -23.59 44.71
N GLU A 237 34.46 -24.39 43.94
CA GLU A 237 34.54 -25.88 43.89
C GLU A 237 33.50 -26.72 44.66
N THR A 238 32.91 -27.77 44.08
CA THR A 238 33.64 -29.04 43.85
C THR A 238 32.98 -29.98 42.83
N LYS A 239 33.78 -30.90 42.28
CA LYS A 239 33.49 -31.94 41.27
C LYS A 239 32.33 -32.91 41.62
N SER A 240 31.74 -33.49 40.58
CA SER A 240 31.56 -34.94 40.46
C SER A 240 31.42 -35.38 38.98
N GLN A 241 31.85 -36.60 38.64
CA GLN A 241 31.88 -37.15 37.28
C GLN A 241 31.31 -38.57 37.23
N LYS A 242 30.55 -38.89 36.16
CA LYS A 242 30.46 -40.16 35.40
C LYS A 242 29.33 -39.98 34.35
N ALA A 243 29.42 -40.30 33.05
CA ALA A 243 29.95 -41.48 32.33
C ALA A 243 29.03 -42.71 32.45
N ALA A 244 28.68 -43.45 31.37
CA ALA A 244 28.86 -43.23 29.92
C ALA A 244 28.02 -44.21 29.07
N SER A 245 27.91 -43.96 27.75
CA SER A 245 27.44 -44.89 26.69
C SER A 245 25.93 -45.27 26.71
N SER A 246 25.32 -45.88 25.67
CA SER A 246 25.88 -46.56 24.49
C SER A 246 25.03 -46.39 23.19
N THR A 247 25.54 -46.91 22.06
CA THR A 247 25.11 -46.60 20.68
C THR A 247 24.54 -47.81 19.92
N LYS A 248 23.55 -47.62 19.03
CA LYS A 248 23.24 -48.38 17.75
C LYS A 248 21.87 -47.89 17.17
N LYS A 249 21.61 -47.63 15.87
CA LYS A 249 21.69 -48.43 14.59
C LYS A 249 20.97 -49.78 14.71
N LYS A 250 20.22 -50.38 13.76
CA LYS A 250 19.98 -50.30 12.29
C LYS A 250 18.62 -51.06 12.06
N THR A 251 17.83 -51.10 10.96
CA THR A 251 17.85 -50.66 9.54
C THR A 251 16.38 -50.59 9.03
N GLN A 252 16.12 -50.14 7.79
CA GLN A 252 14.92 -50.53 7.01
C GLN A 252 14.93 -52.05 6.65
N PRO A 253 13.82 -52.59 6.09
CA PRO A 253 13.90 -52.92 4.66
C PRO A 253 12.63 -52.59 3.84
N THR A 254 12.77 -52.64 2.52
CA THR A 254 11.72 -52.45 1.49
C THR A 254 11.10 -53.77 1.02
N LYS A 255 9.98 -53.71 0.28
CA LYS A 255 9.67 -54.60 -0.87
C LYS A 255 8.47 -54.14 -1.70
N GLU A 256 8.54 -54.42 -3.01
CA GLU A 256 7.45 -54.29 -3.98
C GLU A 256 6.59 -55.56 -4.04
N LYS A 257 5.38 -55.47 -4.59
CA LYS A 257 4.89 -56.37 -5.66
C LYS A 257 3.65 -55.85 -6.38
N GLN A 258 3.27 -56.55 -7.44
CA GLN A 258 2.37 -56.10 -8.53
C GLN A 258 0.97 -56.78 -8.48
N ASP A 259 0.04 -56.21 -9.26
CA ASP A 259 -0.68 -56.89 -10.37
C ASP A 259 -2.24 -57.05 -10.34
N LYS A 260 -2.87 -56.43 -11.35
CA LYS A 260 -4.09 -56.83 -12.12
C LYS A 260 -5.51 -56.96 -11.50
N LYS A 261 -6.49 -56.68 -12.40
CA LYS A 261 -7.96 -56.94 -12.38
C LYS A 261 -8.80 -56.02 -11.45
N ARG A 262 -10.06 -55.67 -11.78
CA ARG A 262 -10.94 -56.06 -12.92
C ARG A 262 -11.94 -54.94 -13.26
N LYS A 263 -12.46 -54.92 -14.50
CA LYS A 263 -13.71 -54.20 -14.84
C LYS A 263 -14.91 -54.81 -14.09
N ARG A 264 -15.91 -54.01 -13.72
CA ARG A 264 -17.29 -54.07 -14.25
C ARG A 264 -18.25 -53.02 -13.65
N GLU A 265 -19.31 -52.79 -14.40
CA GLU A 265 -20.67 -52.26 -14.08
C GLU A 265 -20.95 -51.85 -12.61
N THR A 266 -21.66 -50.75 -12.33
CA THR A 266 -22.76 -50.13 -13.12
C THR A 266 -22.75 -48.61 -13.02
#